data_AF-A0A7W4EKM6-F1
#
_entry.id   AF-A0A7W4EKM6-F1
#
_cell.length_a   1.000
_cell.length_b   1.000
_cell.length_c   1.000
_cell.angle_alpha   90.00
_cell.angle_beta   90.00
_cell.angle_gamma   90.00
#
_symmetry.space_group_name_H-M   'P 1'
#
loop_
_entity.id
_entity.type
_entity.pdbx_description
1 polymer ?
#
loop_
_entity_poly.entity_id
_entity_poly.type
_entity_poly.pdbx_seq_one_letter_code
_entity_poly.pdbx_strand_id
1 'polypeptide(L)'
;MLRPSSPPERGFTLVELMLAMAFIGVLLVAVATTTQHMMRLYNKGSTLREINTVARTVVRDLQQSVGGASPFAVGYYAPGAAQTSRVAVGLAQASQYNQHYYVAHNEHGQVVGGRLCTGTYSYVWNLRAAFADPGDLQPVANNATPRPGVQYIRMRGNRMQPVRFMRVEDSDYSLCKYSKSDNNGITVPVLYGKKYFNVFGEGETNLMLYKFTIIAPQDDTVAKRSAQNKTTQLITGAYYNIRLTVGTAMGDENITTQDARCKPPAQASTNQAEYCAINTLQFIARTGQGGL
;
A
#
# COMPACT_ATOMS: atom_id res chain seq x y z
N MET A 1 28.52 -90.28 -19.63
CA MET A 1 28.94 -88.88 -19.47
C MET A 1 27.83 -87.99 -20.02
N LEU A 2 27.05 -87.35 -19.16
CA LEU A 2 25.97 -86.44 -19.53
C LEU A 2 26.54 -85.02 -19.66
N ARG A 3 26.34 -84.39 -20.82
CA ARG A 3 26.79 -83.04 -21.15
C ARG A 3 25.83 -82.04 -20.49
N PRO A 4 26.29 -81.04 -19.71
CA PRO A 4 25.38 -80.05 -19.15
C PRO A 4 24.91 -79.09 -20.25
N SER A 5 23.60 -78.96 -20.42
CA SER A 5 22.97 -77.95 -21.28
C SER A 5 23.06 -76.59 -20.60
N SER A 6 23.69 -75.61 -21.25
CA SER A 6 23.67 -74.20 -20.82
C SER A 6 22.24 -73.66 -20.87
N PRO A 7 21.79 -72.91 -19.85
CA PRO A 7 20.46 -72.30 -19.87
C PRO A 7 20.37 -71.25 -20.99
N PRO A 8 19.20 -71.06 -21.63
CA PRO A 8 19.05 -70.07 -22.68
C PRO A 8 19.18 -68.65 -22.10
N GLU A 9 20.11 -67.85 -22.65
CA GLU A 9 20.21 -66.42 -22.37
C GLU A 9 18.95 -65.71 -22.88
N ARG A 10 18.10 -65.27 -21.96
CA ARG A 10 16.91 -64.49 -22.29
C ARG A 10 17.33 -63.04 -22.55
N GLY A 11 17.51 -62.69 -23.82
CA GLY A 11 17.66 -61.30 -24.24
C GLY A 11 16.38 -60.52 -23.96
N PHE A 12 16.51 -59.34 -23.34
CA PHE A 12 15.39 -58.42 -23.15
C PHE A 12 14.79 -58.03 -24.51
N THR A 13 13.46 -58.06 -24.62
CA THR A 13 12.80 -57.60 -25.83
C THR A 13 12.87 -56.07 -25.89
N LEU A 14 13.09 -55.52 -27.09
CA LEU A 14 13.15 -54.08 -27.33
C LEU A 14 11.88 -53.37 -26.81
N VAL A 15 10.74 -54.07 -26.84
CA VAL A 15 9.44 -53.62 -26.30
C VAL A 15 9.49 -53.38 -24.79
N GLU A 16 10.10 -54.28 -24.02
CA GLU A 16 10.19 -54.20 -22.56
C GLU A 16 11.09 -53.04 -22.12
N LEU A 17 12.19 -52.79 -22.85
CA LEU A 17 13.04 -51.62 -22.65
C LEU A 17 12.30 -50.31 -22.95
N MET A 18 11.56 -50.26 -24.07
CA MET A 18 10.78 -49.06 -24.43
C MET A 18 9.69 -48.78 -23.40
N LEU A 19 9.03 -49.81 -22.88
CA LEU A 19 7.98 -49.67 -21.87
C LEU A 19 8.56 -49.16 -20.54
N ALA A 20 9.74 -49.66 -20.14
CA ALA A 20 10.45 -49.17 -18.95
C ALA A 20 10.85 -47.69 -19.09
N MET A 21 11.42 -47.29 -20.24
CA MET A 21 11.80 -45.89 -20.49
C MET A 21 10.57 -44.97 -20.58
N ALA A 22 9.47 -45.42 -21.17
CA ALA A 22 8.22 -44.67 -21.22
C ALA A 22 7.66 -44.44 -19.80
N PHE A 23 7.71 -45.46 -18.94
CA PHE A 23 7.28 -45.33 -17.54
C PHE A 23 8.11 -44.32 -16.77
N ILE A 24 9.45 -44.37 -16.91
CA ILE A 24 10.35 -43.39 -16.29
C ILE A 24 10.09 -41.98 -16.83
N GLY A 25 9.84 -41.85 -18.14
CA GLY A 25 9.50 -40.56 -18.77
C GLY A 25 8.22 -39.94 -18.20
N VAL A 26 7.15 -40.73 -18.09
CA VAL A 26 5.88 -40.28 -17.49
C VAL A 26 6.07 -39.88 -16.03
N LEU A 27 6.87 -40.65 -15.27
CA LEU A 27 7.17 -40.33 -13.87
C LEU A 27 7.88 -38.98 -13.73
N LEU A 28 8.87 -38.70 -14.57
CA LEU A 28 9.59 -37.42 -14.55
C LEU A 28 8.68 -36.24 -14.90
N VAL A 29 7.78 -36.39 -15.88
CA VAL A 29 6.79 -35.37 -16.22
C VAL A 29 5.80 -35.15 -15.06
N ALA A 30 5.37 -36.21 -14.38
CA ALA A 30 4.51 -36.11 -13.22
C ALA A 30 5.19 -35.37 -12.05
N VAL A 31 6.46 -35.65 -11.78
CA VAL A 31 7.25 -34.93 -10.76
C VAL A 31 7.44 -33.45 -11.14
N ALA A 32 7.74 -33.17 -12.41
CA ALA A 32 7.91 -31.79 -12.87
C ALA A 32 6.62 -30.96 -12.72
N THR A 33 5.49 -31.51 -13.15
CA THR A 33 4.18 -30.82 -13.06
C THR A 33 3.74 -30.62 -11.61
N THR A 34 3.87 -31.64 -10.76
CA THR A 34 3.52 -31.53 -9.33
C THR A 34 4.39 -30.49 -8.62
N THR A 35 5.69 -30.43 -8.91
CA THR A 35 6.59 -29.41 -8.34
C THR A 35 6.17 -28.00 -8.74
N GLN A 36 5.82 -27.77 -10.01
CA GLN A 36 5.30 -26.48 -10.48
C GLN A 36 3.99 -26.09 -9.77
N HIS A 37 3.09 -27.05 -9.55
CA HIS A 37 1.85 -26.80 -8.81
C HIS A 37 2.11 -26.44 -7.35
N MET A 38 3.02 -27.13 -6.68
CA MET A 38 3.43 -26.80 -5.31
C MET A 38 4.02 -25.39 -5.21
N MET A 39 4.87 -24.99 -6.16
CA MET A 39 5.48 -23.66 -6.18
C MET A 39 4.43 -22.53 -6.31
N ARG A 40 3.41 -22.73 -7.16
CA ARG A 40 2.29 -21.79 -7.30
C ARG A 40 1.46 -21.67 -6.02
N LEU A 41 1.21 -22.79 -5.35
CA LEU A 41 0.49 -22.81 -4.07
C LEU A 41 1.29 -22.13 -2.95
N TYR A 42 2.61 -22.34 -2.93
CA TYR A 42 3.50 -21.69 -1.98
C TYR A 42 3.50 -20.16 -2.15
N ASN A 43 3.67 -19.68 -3.38
CA ASN A 43 3.65 -18.23 -3.67
C ASN A 43 2.32 -17.61 -3.26
N LYS A 44 1.19 -18.26 -3.59
CA LYS A 44 -0.14 -17.85 -3.13
C LYS A 44 -0.23 -17.77 -1.60
N GLY A 45 0.22 -18.82 -0.92
CA GLY A 45 0.20 -18.89 0.55
C GLY A 45 1.03 -17.78 1.20
N SER A 46 2.23 -17.52 0.65
CA SER A 46 3.13 -16.46 1.12
C SER A 46 2.51 -15.08 0.96
N THR A 47 2.03 -14.74 -0.25
CA THR A 47 1.41 -13.43 -0.53
C THR A 47 0.18 -13.19 0.34
N LEU A 48 -0.70 -14.18 0.50
CA LEU A 48 -1.88 -14.05 1.36
C LEU A 48 -1.51 -13.88 2.83
N ARG A 49 -0.47 -14.59 3.30
CA ARG A 49 0.05 -14.44 4.65
C ARG A 49 0.60 -13.04 4.88
N GLU A 50 1.34 -12.50 3.92
CA GLU A 50 1.92 -11.17 3.99
C GLU A 50 0.83 -10.09 4.05
N ILE A 51 -0.15 -10.13 3.15
CA ILE A 51 -1.30 -9.20 3.15
C ILE A 51 -2.04 -9.23 4.48
N ASN A 52 -2.31 -10.42 5.03
CA ASN A 52 -2.99 -10.54 6.32
C ASN A 52 -2.14 -10.01 7.48
N THR A 53 -0.82 -10.14 7.40
CA THR A 53 0.11 -9.62 8.42
C THR A 53 0.16 -8.10 8.35
N VAL A 54 0.36 -7.55 7.15
CA VAL A 54 0.32 -6.11 6.88
C VAL A 54 -1.02 -5.53 7.31
N ALA A 55 -2.13 -6.18 7.01
CA ALA A 55 -3.47 -5.74 7.41
C ALA A 55 -3.58 -5.52 8.93
N ARG A 56 -3.16 -6.51 9.72
CA ARG A 56 -3.21 -6.41 11.19
C ARG A 56 -2.29 -5.31 11.72
N THR A 57 -1.09 -5.18 11.14
CA THR A 57 -0.13 -4.15 11.52
C THR A 57 -0.66 -2.76 11.20
N VAL A 58 -1.14 -2.53 9.97
CA VAL A 58 -1.73 -1.26 9.50
C VAL A 58 -2.90 -0.83 10.38
N VAL A 59 -3.84 -1.74 10.64
CA VAL A 59 -5.05 -1.44 11.43
C VAL A 59 -4.65 -1.02 12.84
N ARG A 60 -3.81 -1.81 13.51
CA ARG A 60 -3.35 -1.51 14.88
C ARG A 60 -2.61 -0.18 14.93
N ASP A 61 -1.70 0.03 13.99
CA ASP A 61 -0.85 1.21 13.93
C ASP A 61 -1.66 2.49 13.69
N LEU A 62 -2.58 2.48 12.71
CA LEU A 62 -3.46 3.61 12.45
C LEU A 62 -4.43 3.86 13.60
N GLN A 63 -5.01 2.81 14.21
CA GLN A 63 -5.87 2.98 15.38
C GLN A 63 -5.12 3.62 16.56
N GLN A 64 -3.86 3.21 16.79
CA GLN A 64 -3.03 3.78 17.84
C GLN A 64 -2.63 5.22 17.54
N SER A 65 -2.18 5.51 16.31
CA SER A 65 -1.76 6.87 15.92
C SER A 65 -2.92 7.85 15.88
N VAL A 66 -4.08 7.44 15.35
CA VAL A 66 -5.30 8.25 15.42
C VAL A 66 -5.76 8.36 16.88
N GLY A 67 -5.65 7.30 17.69
CA GLY A 67 -5.94 7.33 19.13
C GLY A 67 -5.12 8.34 19.92
N GLY A 68 -3.87 8.56 19.55
CA GLY A 68 -3.01 9.60 20.13
C GLY A 68 -3.21 11.00 19.53
N ALA A 69 -3.88 11.10 18.38
CA ALA A 69 -4.10 12.36 17.70
C ALA A 69 -5.19 13.18 18.40
N SER A 70 -5.04 14.50 18.34
CA SER A 70 -6.18 15.38 18.52
C SER A 70 -7.21 15.11 17.41
N PRO A 71 -8.52 15.22 17.66
CA PRO A 71 -9.52 15.21 16.60
C PRO A 71 -9.09 16.14 15.48
N PHE A 72 -9.20 15.74 14.21
CA PHE A 72 -8.72 16.55 13.07
C PHE A 72 -9.47 17.90 12.88
N ALA A 73 -10.27 18.29 13.86
CA ALA A 73 -10.99 19.55 14.01
C ALA A 73 -10.26 20.56 14.93
N VAL A 74 -8.92 20.58 14.94
CA VAL A 74 -8.14 21.55 15.75
C VAL A 74 -7.81 22.77 14.92
N GLY A 75 -8.16 23.96 15.43
CA GLY A 75 -7.71 25.23 14.87
C GLY A 75 -6.20 25.40 15.04
N TYR A 76 -5.51 25.86 14.00
CA TYR A 76 -4.06 26.06 14.02
C TYR A 76 -3.71 27.46 13.47
N TYR A 77 -2.52 27.95 13.84
CA TYR A 77 -1.98 29.20 13.33
C TYR A 77 -1.10 28.93 12.10
N ALA A 78 -1.36 29.64 11.00
CA ALA A 78 -0.48 29.62 9.83
C ALA A 78 0.70 30.58 10.06
N PRO A 79 1.97 30.19 9.81
CA PRO A 79 3.08 31.12 9.85
C PRO A 79 3.16 31.93 8.55
N GLY A 80 3.03 33.25 8.67
CA GLY A 80 3.36 34.23 7.62
C GLY A 80 2.15 34.85 6.90
N ALA A 81 2.02 36.17 7.06
CA ALA A 81 1.08 37.13 6.45
C ALA A 81 -0.37 37.11 6.99
N ALA A 82 -0.66 38.12 7.82
CA ALA A 82 -1.93 38.46 8.48
C ALA A 82 -2.49 37.35 9.41
N GLN A 83 -2.42 37.62 10.73
CA GLN A 83 -2.90 36.81 11.85
C GLN A 83 -4.43 36.52 11.79
N THR A 84 -4.88 35.80 10.77
CA THR A 84 -6.24 35.26 10.71
C THR A 84 -6.15 33.77 11.02
N SER A 85 -6.50 33.41 12.25
CA SER A 85 -6.62 32.02 12.69
C SER A 85 -7.52 31.27 11.71
N ARG A 86 -6.98 30.27 10.99
CA ARG A 86 -7.78 29.39 10.13
C ARG A 86 -8.09 28.12 10.92
N VAL A 87 -9.37 27.88 11.14
CA VAL A 87 -9.85 26.71 11.87
C VAL A 87 -10.41 25.74 10.84
N ALA A 88 -9.80 24.57 10.71
CA ALA A 88 -10.47 23.44 10.06
C ALA A 88 -11.36 22.78 11.11
N VAL A 89 -12.68 22.85 10.93
CA VAL A 89 -13.64 22.26 11.86
C VAL A 89 -14.00 20.82 11.51
N GLY A 90 -13.36 20.23 10.50
CA GLY A 90 -13.65 18.87 10.07
C GLY A 90 -12.70 18.41 8.99
N LEU A 91 -12.74 17.11 8.68
CA LEU A 91 -11.82 16.48 7.74
C LEU A 91 -11.92 17.09 6.32
N ALA A 92 -13.11 17.52 5.91
CA ALA A 92 -13.32 18.18 4.62
C ALA A 92 -12.58 19.52 4.51
N GLN A 93 -12.68 20.37 5.53
CA GLN A 93 -11.93 21.64 5.58
C GLN A 93 -10.44 21.42 5.81
N ALA A 94 -10.09 20.43 6.64
CA ALA A 94 -8.72 20.02 6.87
C ALA A 94 -8.04 19.63 5.53
N SER A 95 -8.76 18.90 4.68
CA SER A 95 -8.34 18.60 3.31
C SER A 95 -8.22 19.84 2.43
N GLN A 96 -9.17 20.78 2.48
CA GLN A 96 -9.14 21.99 1.66
C GLN A 96 -7.95 22.90 2.00
N TYR A 97 -7.58 22.94 3.27
CA TYR A 97 -6.50 23.77 3.77
C TYR A 97 -5.16 23.02 3.87
N ASN A 98 -5.13 21.73 3.50
CA ASN A 98 -3.96 20.87 3.65
C ASN A 98 -3.43 20.87 5.09
N GLN A 99 -4.31 20.81 6.10
CA GLN A 99 -3.90 20.46 7.45
C GLN A 99 -4.43 19.10 7.82
N HIS A 100 -3.55 18.28 8.39
CA HIS A 100 -3.85 16.95 8.91
C HIS A 100 -4.24 15.91 7.85
N TYR A 101 -4.87 16.29 6.75
CA TYR A 101 -5.17 15.41 5.64
C TYR A 101 -4.89 16.13 4.33
N TYR A 102 -4.15 15.46 3.45
CA TYR A 102 -3.78 15.95 2.13
C TYR A 102 -4.08 14.86 1.11
N VAL A 103 -4.66 15.24 -0.03
CA VAL A 103 -4.96 14.33 -1.14
C VAL A 103 -4.16 14.79 -2.34
N ALA A 104 -3.33 13.89 -2.88
CA ALA A 104 -2.51 14.18 -4.04
C ALA A 104 -3.29 13.87 -5.33
N HIS A 105 -3.29 14.82 -6.25
CA HIS A 105 -3.90 14.66 -7.58
C HIS A 105 -2.81 14.67 -8.67
N ASN A 106 -3.03 13.91 -9.75
CA ASN A 106 -2.21 14.03 -10.96
C ASN A 106 -2.72 15.15 -11.88
N GLU A 107 -2.05 15.36 -13.01
CA GLU A 107 -2.44 16.35 -14.04
C GLU A 107 -3.86 16.17 -14.57
N HIS A 108 -4.41 14.95 -14.48
CA HIS A 108 -5.77 14.61 -14.91
C HIS A 108 -6.81 14.74 -13.78
N GLY A 109 -6.42 15.27 -12.61
CA GLY A 109 -7.29 15.42 -11.44
C GLY A 109 -7.59 14.11 -10.70
N GLN A 110 -6.98 12.99 -11.08
CA GLN A 110 -7.18 11.69 -10.42
C GLN A 110 -6.40 11.65 -9.10
N VAL A 111 -7.00 11.06 -8.07
CA VAL A 111 -6.32 10.85 -6.79
C VAL A 111 -5.23 9.80 -6.95
N VAL A 112 -4.00 10.19 -6.68
CA VAL A 112 -2.79 9.35 -6.85
C VAL A 112 -2.04 9.10 -5.54
N GLY A 113 -2.46 9.72 -4.45
CA GLY A 113 -1.80 9.55 -3.16
C GLY A 113 -2.39 10.47 -2.09
N GLY A 114 -1.69 10.58 -0.97
CA GLY A 114 -2.05 11.52 0.08
C GLY A 114 -1.19 11.44 1.32
N ARG A 115 -1.53 12.27 2.30
CA ARG A 115 -0.92 12.30 3.62
C ARG A 115 -1.97 12.39 4.70
N LEU A 116 -1.73 11.74 5.84
CA LEU A 116 -2.55 11.83 7.04
C LEU A 116 -1.61 12.12 8.22
N CYS A 117 -1.66 13.34 8.73
CA CYS A 117 -0.83 13.83 9.81
C CYS A 117 -1.60 13.80 11.12
N THR A 118 -1.14 12.97 12.05
CA THR A 118 -1.78 12.71 13.34
C THR A 118 -1.19 13.53 14.49
N GLY A 119 -0.03 14.17 14.28
CA GLY A 119 0.62 15.04 15.27
C GLY A 119 1.74 14.37 16.07
N THR A 120 1.90 13.06 15.95
CA THR A 120 3.14 12.36 16.33
C THR A 120 3.76 11.71 15.10
N TYR A 121 2.89 11.07 14.30
CA TYR A 121 3.27 10.47 13.03
C TYR A 121 2.42 11.01 11.89
N SER A 122 3.01 11.00 10.71
CA SER A 122 2.35 11.28 9.46
C SER A 122 2.47 10.08 8.54
N TYR A 123 1.33 9.65 8.01
CA TYR A 123 1.24 8.60 7.03
C TYR A 123 1.31 9.21 5.65
N VAL A 124 2.13 8.62 4.79
CA VAL A 124 2.37 9.10 3.43
C VAL A 124 2.22 7.92 2.50
N TRP A 125 1.42 8.07 1.44
CA TRP A 125 1.19 7.00 0.47
C TRP A 125 1.08 7.50 -0.96
N ASN A 126 1.43 6.60 -1.88
CA ASN A 126 0.95 6.67 -3.25
C ASN A 126 -0.02 5.52 -3.50
N LEU A 127 -0.97 5.76 -4.40
CA LEU A 127 -1.88 4.74 -4.90
C LEU A 127 -1.27 4.05 -6.13
N ARG A 128 -1.66 2.81 -6.39
CA ARG A 128 -1.24 2.08 -7.59
C ARG A 128 -1.61 2.81 -8.89
N ALA A 129 -2.68 3.61 -8.87
CA ALA A 129 -3.10 4.46 -10.00
C ALA A 129 -2.05 5.49 -10.42
N ALA A 130 -1.08 5.80 -9.55
CA ALA A 130 0.02 6.71 -9.85
C ALA A 130 1.14 6.08 -10.72
N PHE A 131 1.11 4.76 -10.85
CA PHE A 131 2.12 3.96 -11.53
C PHE A 131 1.44 3.23 -12.68
N ALA A 132 2.07 3.13 -13.84
CA ALA A 132 1.55 2.32 -14.94
C ALA A 132 2.10 0.90 -14.78
N ASP A 133 3.41 0.80 -14.58
CA ASP A 133 4.16 -0.43 -14.56
C ASP A 133 4.78 -0.73 -13.19
N PRO A 134 4.99 -2.01 -12.82
CA PRO A 134 5.70 -2.37 -11.59
C PRO A 134 7.13 -1.79 -11.54
N GLY A 135 7.77 -1.60 -12.70
CA GLY A 135 9.09 -0.97 -12.83
C GLY A 135 9.12 0.50 -12.37
N ASP A 136 7.98 1.17 -12.36
CA ASP A 136 7.87 2.55 -11.87
C ASP A 136 8.08 2.67 -10.35
N LEU A 137 8.10 1.53 -9.64
CA LEU A 137 8.40 1.46 -8.21
C LEU A 137 9.90 1.43 -7.92
N GLN A 138 10.76 1.39 -8.92
CA GLN A 138 12.20 1.37 -8.71
C GLN A 138 12.75 2.78 -8.37
N PRO A 139 13.91 2.87 -7.69
CA PRO A 139 14.53 4.15 -7.42
C PRO A 139 14.92 4.88 -8.72
N VAL A 140 14.55 6.15 -8.82
CA VAL A 140 14.90 7.02 -9.95
C VAL A 140 16.03 7.99 -9.57
N ALA A 141 16.74 8.51 -10.57
CA ALA A 141 17.77 9.54 -10.35
C ALA A 141 17.13 10.85 -9.83
N ASN A 142 17.87 11.64 -9.03
CA ASN A 142 17.35 12.92 -8.48
C ASN A 142 16.99 13.97 -9.54
N ASN A 143 17.58 13.88 -10.73
CA ASN A 143 17.30 14.78 -11.85
C ASN A 143 16.15 14.28 -12.73
N ALA A 144 15.61 13.08 -12.44
CA ALA A 144 14.39 12.63 -13.10
C ALA A 144 13.25 13.60 -12.76
N THR A 145 12.47 13.96 -13.76
CA THR A 145 11.27 14.76 -13.60
C THR A 145 10.28 13.98 -12.71
N PRO A 146 9.96 14.46 -11.49
CA PRO A 146 9.04 13.77 -10.62
C PRO A 146 7.65 13.71 -11.26
N ARG A 147 6.99 12.55 -11.17
CA ARG A 147 5.62 12.42 -11.67
C ARG A 147 4.66 13.29 -10.83
N PRO A 148 3.80 14.10 -11.46
CA PRO A 148 2.83 14.96 -10.77
C PRO A 148 2.02 14.20 -9.71
N GLY A 149 1.87 14.80 -8.53
CA GLY A 149 1.19 14.18 -7.38
C GLY A 149 1.89 12.98 -6.72
N VAL A 150 2.91 12.38 -7.36
CA VAL A 150 3.63 11.24 -6.79
C VAL A 150 4.60 11.69 -5.71
N GLN A 151 4.58 10.95 -4.61
CA GLN A 151 5.37 11.23 -3.43
C GLN A 151 6.66 10.43 -3.43
N TYR A 152 7.80 11.09 -3.23
CA TYR A 152 9.11 10.46 -3.22
C TYR A 152 9.86 10.72 -1.91
N ILE A 153 10.62 9.73 -1.46
CA ILE A 153 11.68 9.92 -0.45
C ILE A 153 13.05 9.94 -1.10
N ARG A 154 13.96 10.73 -0.53
CA ARG A 154 15.36 10.78 -0.97
C ARG A 154 16.18 9.74 -0.22
N MET A 155 16.81 8.84 -0.96
CA MET A 155 17.72 7.82 -0.43
C MET A 155 19.18 8.31 -0.46
N ARG A 156 20.06 7.60 0.28
CA ARG A 156 21.52 7.79 0.19
C ARG A 156 21.97 7.63 -1.27
N GLY A 157 22.97 8.42 -1.68
CA GLY A 157 23.44 8.45 -3.07
C GLY A 157 22.56 9.28 -3.99
N ASN A 158 21.71 10.16 -3.44
CA ASN A 158 20.95 11.14 -4.20
C ASN A 158 19.95 10.51 -5.19
N ARG A 159 19.33 9.41 -4.81
CA ARG A 159 18.24 8.76 -5.57
C ARG A 159 16.90 9.05 -4.92
N MET A 160 15.84 9.09 -5.71
CA MET A 160 14.47 9.24 -5.23
C MET A 160 13.74 7.90 -5.35
N GLN A 161 13.12 7.47 -4.27
CA GLN A 161 12.32 6.26 -4.22
C GLN A 161 10.85 6.64 -4.05
N PRO A 162 9.94 6.18 -4.92
CA PRO A 162 8.51 6.41 -4.74
C PRO A 162 8.04 5.78 -3.44
N VAL A 163 7.24 6.53 -2.69
CA VAL A 163 6.61 6.08 -1.45
C VAL A 163 5.54 5.04 -1.77
N ARG A 164 5.60 3.86 -1.14
CA ARG A 164 4.49 2.89 -1.17
C ARG A 164 3.47 3.28 -0.11
N PHE A 165 3.75 2.91 1.14
CA PHE A 165 3.02 3.38 2.30
C PHE A 165 3.98 3.48 3.49
N MET A 166 4.18 4.68 4.02
CA MET A 166 5.12 4.91 5.10
C MET A 166 4.50 5.70 6.25
N ARG A 167 4.98 5.39 7.45
CA ARG A 167 4.77 6.17 8.66
C ARG A 167 6.04 6.94 8.96
N VAL A 168 5.92 8.25 9.11
CA VAL A 168 7.04 9.18 9.33
C VAL A 168 6.79 9.94 10.63
N GLU A 169 7.81 10.11 11.46
CA GLU A 169 7.73 10.97 12.64
C GLU A 169 7.57 12.44 12.22
N ASP A 170 6.47 13.08 12.64
CA ASP A 170 6.06 14.40 12.19
C ASP A 170 5.21 15.09 13.26
N SER A 171 5.86 15.53 14.32
CA SER A 171 5.22 16.18 15.47
C SER A 171 4.63 17.55 15.15
N ASP A 172 5.10 18.18 14.08
CA ASP A 172 4.77 19.53 13.68
C ASP A 172 3.78 19.60 12.50
N TYR A 173 3.24 18.45 12.08
CA TYR A 173 2.36 18.33 10.91
C TYR A 173 2.99 18.90 9.62
N SER A 174 4.31 18.93 9.55
CA SER A 174 5.08 19.56 8.46
C SER A 174 4.78 18.92 7.11
N LEU A 175 4.50 17.61 7.10
CA LEU A 175 4.22 16.88 5.87
C LEU A 175 2.87 17.27 5.27
N CYS A 176 1.87 17.64 6.08
CA CYS A 176 0.59 18.11 5.55
C CYS A 176 0.64 19.59 5.16
N LYS A 177 1.40 20.42 5.89
CA LYS A 177 1.49 21.87 5.66
C LYS A 177 2.13 22.26 4.31
N TYR A 178 2.87 21.38 3.67
CA TYR A 178 3.63 21.71 2.47
C TYR A 178 2.75 21.67 1.20
N SER A 179 2.47 22.85 0.65
CA SER A 179 1.78 23.08 -0.61
C SER A 179 2.69 23.87 -1.56
N LYS A 180 3.61 23.19 -2.27
CA LYS A 180 4.15 23.76 -3.51
C LYS A 180 3.52 22.99 -4.66
N SER A 181 2.65 23.68 -5.40
CA SER A 181 2.13 23.38 -6.74
C SER A 181 2.18 21.91 -7.13
N ASP A 182 1.02 21.25 -7.13
CA ASP A 182 0.80 19.84 -7.50
C ASP A 182 1.28 19.47 -8.93
N ASN A 183 1.78 20.45 -9.69
CA ASN A 183 2.18 20.31 -11.08
C ASN A 183 3.55 19.64 -11.28
N ASN A 184 4.45 19.65 -10.28
CA ASN A 184 5.73 18.92 -10.37
C ASN A 184 5.84 18.01 -9.16
N GLY A 185 5.87 16.69 -9.38
CA GLY A 185 5.79 15.65 -8.34
C GLY A 185 6.38 16.00 -6.97
N ILE A 186 5.61 15.68 -5.94
CA ILE A 186 5.84 16.23 -4.61
C ILE A 186 6.92 15.41 -3.95
N THR A 187 8.13 15.97 -3.91
CA THR A 187 9.16 15.41 -3.02
C THR A 187 8.67 15.59 -1.59
N VAL A 188 8.44 14.49 -0.88
CA VAL A 188 8.23 14.54 0.57
C VAL A 188 9.45 15.28 1.12
N PRO A 189 9.28 16.36 1.93
CA PRO A 189 10.41 17.11 2.48
C PRO A 189 11.48 16.14 2.95
N VAL A 190 12.74 16.42 2.60
CA VAL A 190 13.80 15.45 2.82
C VAL A 190 13.79 15.04 4.29
N LEU A 191 13.58 13.75 4.55
CA LEU A 191 13.40 13.17 5.88
C LEU A 191 14.71 13.14 6.70
N TYR A 192 15.61 14.12 6.51
CA TYR A 192 16.86 14.21 7.24
C TYR A 192 16.57 14.29 8.75
N GLY A 193 16.95 13.24 9.47
CA GLY A 193 16.78 13.14 10.92
C GLY A 193 15.39 12.71 11.40
N LYS A 194 14.41 12.50 10.52
CA LYS A 194 13.09 11.95 10.90
C LYS A 194 13.10 10.44 10.80
N LYS A 195 12.58 9.73 11.82
CA LYS A 195 12.41 8.27 11.76
C LYS A 195 11.23 7.95 10.85
N TYR A 196 11.42 7.02 9.93
CA TYR A 196 10.34 6.51 9.08
C TYR A 196 10.33 4.98 9.05
N PHE A 197 9.17 4.42 8.79
CA PHE A 197 8.94 2.98 8.69
C PHE A 197 8.06 2.69 7.47
N ASN A 198 8.43 1.69 6.67
CA ASN A 198 7.57 1.21 5.59
C ASN A 198 6.48 0.33 6.20
N VAL A 199 5.22 0.77 6.11
CA VAL A 199 4.09 0.09 6.75
C VAL A 199 3.83 -1.28 6.12
N PHE A 200 4.16 -1.43 4.84
CA PHE A 200 4.09 -2.72 4.14
C PHE A 200 5.30 -3.63 4.41
N GLY A 201 6.28 -3.16 5.18
CA GLY A 201 7.52 -3.88 5.46
C GLY A 201 8.49 -3.92 4.28
N GLU A 202 9.53 -4.75 4.41
CA GLU A 202 10.53 -5.02 3.37
C GLU A 202 10.18 -6.27 2.53
N GLY A 203 8.93 -6.73 2.60
CA GLY A 203 8.51 -7.97 1.95
C GLY A 203 8.69 -7.94 0.43
N GLU A 204 8.90 -9.14 -0.12
CA GLU A 204 9.17 -9.35 -1.55
C GLU A 204 7.94 -9.07 -2.43
N THR A 205 6.73 -9.13 -1.85
CA THR A 205 5.53 -8.82 -2.61
C THR A 205 5.40 -7.31 -2.71
N ASN A 206 5.39 -6.81 -3.95
CA ASN A 206 5.23 -5.39 -4.26
C ASN A 206 3.81 -4.89 -3.93
N LEU A 207 3.39 -4.99 -2.67
CA LEU A 207 2.14 -4.48 -2.13
C LEU A 207 2.00 -2.96 -2.30
N MET A 208 0.82 -2.54 -2.74
CA MET A 208 0.46 -1.15 -2.96
C MET A 208 -0.92 -0.86 -2.39
N LEU A 209 -1.15 0.41 -2.04
CA LEU A 209 -2.50 0.89 -1.82
C LEU A 209 -3.17 1.11 -3.16
N TYR A 210 -4.39 0.62 -3.29
CA TYR A 210 -5.25 0.89 -4.43
C TYR A 210 -6.28 1.95 -4.14
N LYS A 211 -6.72 2.00 -2.88
CA LYS A 211 -7.66 3.00 -2.40
C LYS A 211 -7.37 3.29 -0.94
N PHE A 212 -7.44 4.55 -0.57
CA PHE A 212 -7.45 5.00 0.81
C PHE A 212 -8.61 5.97 0.97
N THR A 213 -9.44 5.75 1.99
CA THR A 213 -10.57 6.61 2.28
C THR A 213 -10.71 6.72 3.79
N ILE A 214 -10.87 7.95 4.27
CA ILE A 214 -11.13 8.26 5.66
C ILE A 214 -12.35 9.17 5.70
N ILE A 215 -13.36 8.79 6.46
CA ILE A 215 -14.58 9.59 6.65
C ILE A 215 -14.85 9.75 8.14
N ALA A 216 -15.24 10.96 8.54
CA ALA A 216 -15.78 11.20 9.87
C ALA A 216 -17.32 11.03 9.79
N PRO A 217 -17.95 10.22 10.65
CA PRO A 217 -19.40 10.11 10.70
C PRO A 217 -20.06 11.27 11.45
N GLN A 218 -19.29 12.08 12.18
CA GLN A 218 -19.79 13.29 12.83
C GLN A 218 -20.00 14.38 11.77
N ASP A 219 -21.20 14.92 11.77
CA ASP A 219 -21.65 15.94 10.83
C ASP A 219 -20.89 17.25 11.06
N ASP A 220 -20.37 17.87 9.99
CA ASP A 220 -19.61 19.13 10.01
C ASP A 220 -20.38 20.27 10.71
N THR A 221 -21.69 20.11 10.95
CA THR A 221 -22.61 21.07 11.56
C THR A 221 -22.28 21.41 13.01
N VAL A 222 -21.88 20.44 13.85
CA VAL A 222 -21.51 20.68 15.25
C VAL A 222 -20.25 21.52 15.33
N ALA A 223 -19.27 21.18 14.49
CA ALA A 223 -17.99 21.86 14.46
C ALA A 223 -18.10 23.25 13.80
N LYS A 224 -18.97 23.41 12.78
CA LYS A 224 -19.35 24.72 12.22
C LYS A 224 -20.02 25.64 13.25
N ARG A 225 -20.94 25.12 14.09
CA ARG A 225 -21.58 25.90 15.17
C ARG A 225 -20.56 26.39 16.21
N SER A 226 -19.58 25.56 16.54
CA SER A 226 -18.49 25.94 17.45
C SER A 226 -17.60 27.06 16.87
N ALA A 227 -17.22 26.98 15.59
CA ALA A 227 -16.46 28.05 14.94
C ALA A 227 -17.27 29.34 14.76
N GLN A 228 -18.56 29.24 14.43
CA GLN A 228 -19.42 30.40 14.21
C GLN A 228 -19.72 31.16 15.52
N ASN A 229 -19.85 30.45 16.64
CA ASN A 229 -20.08 31.05 17.95
C ASN A 229 -18.80 31.50 18.68
N LYS A 230 -17.60 31.32 18.11
CA LYS A 230 -16.29 31.48 18.80
C LYS A 230 -16.17 30.71 20.14
N THR A 231 -17.15 29.88 20.47
CA THR A 231 -17.09 28.97 21.60
C THR A 231 -16.31 27.76 21.13
N THR A 232 -15.06 27.64 21.56
CA THR A 232 -14.19 26.47 21.38
C THR A 232 -14.85 25.28 22.08
N GLN A 233 -15.84 24.66 21.45
CA GLN A 233 -16.42 23.44 21.96
C GLN A 233 -15.39 22.37 21.66
N LEU A 234 -14.59 22.04 22.68
CA LEU A 234 -13.58 21.01 22.59
C LEU A 234 -14.29 19.74 22.13
N ILE A 235 -14.09 19.33 20.88
CA ILE A 235 -14.46 17.99 20.45
C ILE A 235 -13.52 17.09 21.25
N THR A 236 -14.05 16.38 22.25
CA THR A 236 -13.24 15.55 23.15
C THR A 236 -12.91 14.17 22.54
N GLY A 237 -13.34 13.92 21.31
CA GLY A 237 -13.05 12.71 20.57
C GLY A 237 -13.91 12.60 19.31
N ALA A 238 -13.31 12.14 18.21
CA ALA A 238 -13.98 11.91 16.94
C ALA A 238 -13.76 10.45 16.51
N TYR A 239 -14.72 9.88 15.81
CA TYR A 239 -14.59 8.57 15.17
C TYR A 239 -14.27 8.78 13.69
N TYR A 240 -13.44 7.91 13.13
CA TYR A 240 -13.09 7.90 11.72
C TYR A 240 -13.26 6.49 11.19
N ASN A 241 -14.02 6.35 10.13
CA ASN A 241 -14.13 5.10 9.38
C ASN A 241 -13.07 5.14 8.28
N ILE A 242 -12.04 4.31 8.45
CA ILE A 242 -10.90 4.22 7.55
C ILE A 242 -11.07 2.95 6.72
N ARG A 243 -10.98 3.10 5.41
CA ARG A 243 -11.01 2.02 4.43
C ARG A 243 -9.75 2.06 3.57
N LEU A 244 -9.02 0.96 3.53
CA LEU A 244 -7.84 0.78 2.69
C LEU A 244 -8.02 -0.45 1.82
N THR A 245 -7.66 -0.36 0.54
CA THR A 245 -7.53 -1.52 -0.35
C THR A 245 -6.05 -1.73 -0.61
N VAL A 246 -5.53 -2.88 -0.18
CA VAL A 246 -4.13 -3.28 -0.35
C VAL A 246 -4.08 -4.45 -1.33
N GLY A 247 -3.12 -4.46 -2.24
CA GLY A 247 -2.90 -5.61 -3.10
C GLY A 247 -1.51 -5.63 -3.72
N THR A 248 -1.18 -6.72 -4.38
CA THR A 248 0.04 -6.84 -5.21
C THR A 248 0.01 -5.82 -6.35
N ALA A 249 1.16 -5.36 -6.85
CA ALA A 249 1.25 -4.35 -7.90
C ALA A 249 1.59 -4.93 -9.29
N MET A 250 1.11 -6.13 -9.60
CA MET A 250 1.65 -6.98 -10.69
C MET A 250 0.97 -6.77 -12.05
N GLY A 251 -0.07 -5.95 -12.14
CA GLY A 251 -0.73 -5.56 -13.40
C GLY A 251 -1.95 -6.41 -13.79
N ASP A 252 -2.22 -7.46 -13.02
CA ASP A 252 -3.38 -8.35 -13.21
C ASP A 252 -4.53 -8.01 -12.24
N GLU A 253 -4.51 -6.83 -11.63
CA GLU A 253 -5.59 -6.33 -10.78
C GLU A 253 -6.66 -5.62 -11.62
N ASN A 254 -7.94 -5.87 -11.32
CA ASN A 254 -9.08 -5.14 -11.86
C ASN A 254 -9.82 -4.45 -10.71
N ILE A 255 -9.78 -3.13 -10.70
CA ILE A 255 -10.27 -2.34 -9.59
C ILE A 255 -11.25 -1.32 -10.11
N THR A 256 -12.50 -1.55 -9.72
CA THR A 256 -13.59 -0.62 -9.95
C THR A 256 -13.79 0.24 -8.71
N THR A 257 -14.68 1.22 -8.80
CA THR A 257 -14.99 2.12 -7.68
C THR A 257 -15.57 1.40 -6.46
N GLN A 258 -16.14 0.21 -6.65
CA GLN A 258 -16.82 -0.58 -5.62
C GLN A 258 -16.06 -1.85 -5.23
N ASP A 259 -15.36 -2.51 -6.18
CA ASP A 259 -14.69 -3.78 -5.92
C ASP A 259 -13.25 -3.77 -6.42
N ALA A 260 -12.39 -4.42 -5.66
CA ALA A 260 -11.02 -4.67 -6.06
C ALA A 260 -10.80 -6.18 -6.15
N ARG A 261 -10.58 -6.67 -7.36
CA ARG A 261 -10.53 -8.11 -7.68
C ARG A 261 -9.32 -8.39 -8.55
N CYS A 262 -8.78 -9.59 -8.49
CA CYS A 262 -7.82 -10.03 -9.49
C CYS A 262 -8.54 -10.39 -10.80
N LYS A 263 -7.91 -10.08 -11.94
CA LYS A 263 -8.38 -10.55 -13.24
C LYS A 263 -8.39 -12.09 -13.24
N PRO A 264 -9.36 -12.72 -13.92
CA PRO A 264 -9.35 -14.16 -14.10
C PRO A 264 -8.13 -14.58 -14.95
N PRO A 265 -7.63 -15.82 -14.80
CA PRO A 265 -6.41 -16.28 -15.50
C PRO A 265 -6.44 -16.10 -17.02
N ALA A 266 -7.62 -16.17 -17.64
CA ALA A 266 -7.81 -15.98 -19.08
C ALA A 266 -7.60 -14.53 -19.56
N GLN A 267 -7.54 -13.56 -18.65
CA GLN A 267 -7.39 -12.13 -18.92
C GLN A 267 -6.13 -11.54 -18.26
N ALA A 268 -5.29 -12.38 -17.64
CA ALA A 268 -4.03 -11.97 -17.07
C ALA A 268 -3.06 -11.59 -18.20
N SER A 269 -2.59 -10.34 -18.18
CA SER A 269 -1.76 -9.76 -19.23
C SER A 269 -0.28 -9.75 -18.87
N THR A 270 0.04 -9.76 -17.58
CA THR A 270 1.35 -9.23 -17.16
C THR A 270 2.25 -10.27 -16.52
N ASN A 271 1.77 -11.28 -15.77
CA ASN A 271 2.66 -12.36 -15.29
C ASN A 271 1.90 -13.64 -14.85
N GLN A 272 2.02 -14.74 -15.61
CA GLN A 272 1.44 -16.05 -15.25
C GLN A 272 2.12 -16.73 -14.03
N ALA A 273 3.25 -16.19 -13.55
CA ALA A 273 4.07 -16.80 -12.50
C ALA A 273 3.84 -16.22 -11.09
N GLU A 274 3.24 -15.03 -10.97
CA GLU A 274 3.08 -14.35 -9.68
C GLU A 274 1.59 -14.20 -9.31
N TYR A 275 1.28 -14.53 -8.06
CA TYR A 275 -0.10 -14.58 -7.58
C TYR A 275 -0.63 -13.18 -7.28
N CYS A 276 -1.70 -12.78 -7.98
CA CYS A 276 -2.45 -11.58 -7.64
C CYS A 276 -3.27 -11.78 -6.36
N ALA A 277 -3.17 -10.82 -5.44
CA ALA A 277 -3.95 -10.81 -4.21
C ALA A 277 -4.36 -9.39 -3.83
N ILE A 278 -5.63 -9.21 -3.45
CA ILE A 278 -6.18 -7.93 -3.03
C ILE A 278 -7.05 -8.16 -1.79
N ASN A 279 -6.95 -7.26 -0.82
CA ASN A 279 -7.78 -7.25 0.37
C ASN A 279 -8.22 -5.82 0.70
N THR A 280 -9.48 -5.68 1.12
CA THR A 280 -10.02 -4.41 1.60
C THR A 280 -10.20 -4.46 3.11
N LEU A 281 -9.55 -3.54 3.79
CA LEU A 281 -9.56 -3.37 5.23
C LEU A 281 -10.48 -2.21 5.57
N GLN A 282 -11.40 -2.43 6.50
CA GLN A 282 -12.24 -1.38 7.03
C GLN A 282 -12.26 -1.47 8.55
N PHE A 283 -11.99 -0.34 9.20
CA PHE A 283 -11.99 -0.26 10.66
C PHE A 283 -12.36 1.15 11.11
N ILE A 284 -12.74 1.24 12.37
CA ILE A 284 -13.01 2.51 13.04
C ILE A 284 -11.80 2.84 13.91
N ALA A 285 -11.33 4.08 13.80
CA ALA A 285 -10.35 4.67 14.70
C ALA A 285 -11.01 5.81 15.46
N ARG A 286 -10.74 5.92 16.76
CA ARG A 286 -11.26 7.00 17.60
C ARG A 286 -10.09 7.87 18.03
N THR A 287 -10.20 9.18 17.91
CA THR A 287 -9.20 10.09 18.47
C THR A 287 -9.32 10.19 19.97
N GLY A 288 -8.18 10.28 20.64
CA GLY A 288 -8.11 10.54 22.07
C GLY A 288 -8.52 11.96 22.40
N GLN A 289 -8.65 12.23 23.70
CA GLN A 289 -8.56 13.59 24.20
C GLN A 289 -7.10 14.01 24.07
N GLY A 290 -6.78 14.75 23.00
CA GLY A 290 -5.46 15.35 22.87
C GLY A 290 -5.17 16.21 24.10
N GLY A 291 -4.06 15.96 24.77
CA GLY A 291 -3.55 16.83 25.82
C GLY A 291 -3.25 18.21 25.24
N LEU A 292 -3.65 19.24 26.00
CA LEU A 292 -3.41 20.66 25.75
C LEU A 292 -1.93 20.98 25.50
#